data_AF-A0A3C1S5V7-F1
#
_entry.id   AF-A0A3C1S5V7-F1
#
_cell.length_a   1.000
_cell.length_b   1.000
_cell.length_c   1.000
_cell.angle_alpha   90.00
_cell.angle_beta   90.00
_cell.angle_gamma   90.00
#
_symmetry.space_group_name_H-M   'P 1'
#
loop_
_entity.id
_entity.type
_entity.pdbx_description
1 polymer ?
#
loop_
_entity_poly.entity_id
_entity_poly.type
_entity_poly.pdbx_seq_one_letter_code
_entity_poly.pdbx_strand_id
1 'polypeptide(L)' 'MMIGWLQITSGRGPEECCWVVAQLAKAIINEASAKGYKAHVLETIPGITPNIFKSALIAIEGENIPSFVSTWEGTIQWI' A
#
# COMPACT_ATOMS: atom_id res chain seq x y z
N MET A 1 16.43 -13.57 4.27
CA MET A 1 15.52 -12.42 4.27
C MET A 1 14.54 -12.60 3.11
N MET A 2 13.24 -12.64 3.40
CA MET A 2 12.21 -12.84 2.37
C MET A 2 11.66 -11.49 1.92
N ILE A 3 11.17 -11.45 0.68
CA ILE A 3 10.48 -10.29 0.10
C ILE A 3 9.04 -10.70 -0.24
N GLY A 4 8.11 -9.78 -0.03
CA GLY A 4 6.73 -9.87 -0.47
C GLY A 4 6.29 -8.58 -1.13
N TRP A 5 5.21 -8.66 -1.90
CA TRP A 5 4.65 -7.53 -2.63
C TRP A 5 3.21 -7.29 -2.22
N LEU A 6 2.88 -6.04 -1.97
CA LEU A 6 1.52 -5.56 -1.76
C LEU A 6 1.16 -4.61 -2.89
N GLN A 7 0.08 -4.93 -3.60
CA GLN A 7 -0.51 -4.04 -4.58
C GLN A 7 -1.82 -3.49 -4.02
N ILE A 8 -1.92 -2.17 -3.97
CA ILE A 8 -3.16 -1.47 -3.62
C ILE A 8 -3.68 -0.74 -4.84
N THR A 9 -5.00 -0.77 -5.03
CA THR A 9 -5.68 -0.15 -6.18
C THR A 9 -6.93 0.58 -5.71
N SER A 10 -7.25 1.69 -6.36
CA SER A 10 -8.47 2.44 -6.10
C SER A 10 -9.69 1.69 -6.63
N GLY A 11 -10.79 1.68 -5.87
CA GLY A 11 -12.08 1.15 -6.30
C GLY A 11 -12.84 2.07 -7.26
N ARG A 12 -14.18 2.01 -7.22
CA ARG A 12 -15.07 2.84 -8.05
C ARG A 12 -15.31 4.22 -7.42
N GLY A 13 -14.33 5.11 -7.51
CA GLY A 13 -14.49 6.52 -7.13
C GLY A 13 -13.47 7.41 -7.84
N PRO A 14 -13.84 8.65 -8.22
CA PRO A 14 -13.05 9.45 -9.16
C PRO A 14 -11.71 9.92 -8.59
N GLU A 15 -11.67 10.58 -7.42
CA GLU A 15 -10.42 11.12 -6.86
C GLU A 15 -10.21 10.74 -5.39
N GLU A 16 -11.28 10.62 -4.62
CA GLU A 16 -11.26 10.30 -3.20
C GLU A 16 -10.67 8.90 -2.97
N CYS A 17 -11.03 7.93 -3.80
CA CYS A 17 -10.44 6.60 -3.73
C CYS A 17 -8.95 6.60 -4.06
N CYS A 18 -8.50 7.45 -5.00
CA CYS A 18 -7.09 7.56 -5.33
C CYS A 18 -6.29 8.24 -4.19
N TRP A 19 -6.92 9.16 -3.47
CA TRP A 19 -6.34 9.75 -2.26
C TRP A 19 -6.19 8.70 -1.17
N VAL A 20 -7.19 7.84 -0.97
CA VAL A 20 -7.12 6.73 0.01
C VAL A 20 -5.96 5.79 -0.32
N VAL A 21 -5.71 5.46 -1.59
CA VAL A 21 -4.54 4.64 -1.99
C VAL A 21 -3.23 5.29 -1.53
N ALA A 22 -3.06 6.60 -1.71
CA ALA A 22 -1.86 7.29 -1.24
C ALA A 22 -1.70 7.22 0.29
N GLN A 23 -2.81 7.35 1.02
CA GLN A 23 -2.81 7.22 2.48
C GLN A 23 -2.53 5.79 2.94
N LEU A 24 -3.08 4.79 2.26
CA LEU A 24 -2.83 3.38 2.54
C LEU A 24 -1.37 3.02 2.28
N ALA A 25 -0.77 3.50 1.19
CA ALA A 25 0.66 3.30 0.93
C ALA A 25 1.52 3.82 2.10
N LYS A 26 1.21 5.03 2.58
CA LYS A 26 1.89 5.63 3.73
C LYS A 26 1.67 4.83 5.02
N ALA A 27 0.44 4.37 5.26
CA ALA A 27 0.10 3.57 6.43
C ALA A 27 0.85 2.23 6.44
N ILE A 28 0.89 1.53 5.31
CA ILE A 28 1.62 0.26 5.14
C ILE A 28 3.11 0.45 5.44
N ILE A 29 3.74 1.50 4.90
CA ILE A 29 5.16 1.77 5.12
C ILE A 29 5.45 2.07 6.60
N ASN A 30 4.59 2.89 7.23
CA ASN A 30 4.74 3.23 8.65
C ASN A 30 4.57 1.99 9.55
N GLU A 31 3.58 1.15 9.27
CA GLU A 31 3.34 -0.07 10.03
C GLU A 31 4.48 -1.09 9.83
N ALA A 32 4.94 -1.27 8.59
CA ALA A 32 6.08 -2.11 8.26
C ALA A 32 7.32 -1.67 9.05
N SER A 33 7.64 -0.37 9.03
CA SER A 33 8.77 0.19 9.77
C SER A 33 8.62 0.01 11.28
N ALA A 34 7.43 0.20 11.84
CA ALA A 34 7.17 0.02 13.26
C ALA A 34 7.32 -1.45 13.71
N LYS A 35 7.04 -2.40 12.81
CA LYS A 35 7.20 -3.85 13.04
C LYS A 35 8.59 -4.39 12.64
N GLY A 36 9.51 -3.52 12.21
CA GLY A 36 10.88 -3.91 11.85
C GLY A 36 11.05 -4.45 10.42
N TYR A 37 10.04 -4.33 9.57
CA TYR A 37 10.13 -4.62 8.14
C TYR A 37 10.73 -3.43 7.39
N LYS A 38 11.46 -3.70 6.31
CA LYS A 38 11.81 -2.68 5.33
C LYS A 38 10.70 -2.61 4.28
N ALA A 39 10.17 -1.42 4.04
CA ALA A 39 9.14 -1.20 3.02
C ALA A 39 9.55 -0.08 2.07
N HIS A 40 9.33 -0.28 0.77
CA HIS A 40 9.58 0.75 -0.23
C HIS A 40 8.56 0.65 -1.36
N VAL A 41 8.15 1.82 -1.88
CA VAL A 41 7.28 1.90 -3.05
C VAL A 41 8.13 1.60 -4.29
N LEU A 42 7.70 0.60 -5.06
CA LEU A 42 8.34 0.22 -6.31
C LEU A 42 7.77 0.99 -7.50
N GLU A 43 6.45 1.12 -7.53
CA GLU A 43 5.73 1.72 -8.64
C GLU A 43 4.46 2.40 -8.14
N THR A 44 4.08 3.50 -8.79
CA THR A 44 2.79 4.17 -8.56
C THR A 44 2.18 4.55 -9.89
N ILE A 45 0.86 4.38 -10.02
CA ILE A 45 0.10 4.97 -11.12
C ILE A 45 -0.57 6.24 -10.59
N PRO A 46 -0.23 7.44 -11.12
CA PRO A 46 -0.80 8.69 -10.64
C PRO A 46 -2.31 8.77 -10.93
N GLY A 47 -3.02 9.46 -10.03
CA GLY A 47 -4.39 9.91 -10.25
C GLY A 47 -4.47 11.15 -11.14
N ILE A 48 -5.66 11.76 -11.21
CA ILE A 48 -5.92 12.96 -12.02
C ILE A 48 -5.25 14.19 -11.40
N THR A 49 -5.24 14.28 -10.07
CA THR A 49 -4.60 15.33 -9.30
C THR A 49 -3.23 14.91 -8.74
N PRO A 50 -2.35 15.86 -8.38
CA PRO A 50 -1.07 15.55 -7.75
C PRO A 50 -1.25 14.85 -6.38
N ASN A 51 -0.28 14.01 -6.01
CA ASN A 51 -0.21 13.31 -4.71
C ASN A 51 -1.35 12.31 -4.43
N ILE A 52 -2.11 11.91 -5.44
CA ILE A 52 -3.06 10.80 -5.37
C ILE A 52 -2.64 9.69 -6.35
N PHE A 53 -2.98 8.44 -6.04
CA PHE A 53 -2.56 7.29 -6.85
C PHE A 53 -3.75 6.39 -7.18
N LYS A 54 -3.86 5.96 -8.43
CA LYS A 54 -4.80 4.88 -8.82
C LYS A 54 -4.33 3.54 -8.28
N SER A 55 -3.02 3.34 -8.21
CA SER A 55 -2.43 2.16 -7.62
C SER A 55 -1.01 2.43 -7.12
N ALA A 56 -0.57 1.61 -6.18
CA ALA A 56 0.81 1.55 -5.73
C ALA A 56 1.24 0.10 -5.52
N LEU A 57 2.47 -0.22 -5.92
CA LEU A 57 3.14 -1.49 -5.64
C LEU A 57 4.22 -1.24 -4.59
N ILE A 58 4.18 -2.01 -3.50
CA ILE A 58 5.06 -1.86 -2.36
C ILE A 58 5.78 -3.17 -2.14
N ALA A 59 7.11 -3.12 -2.06
CA ALA A 59 7.92 -4.23 -1.61
C ALA A 59 8.09 -4.17 -0.10
N ILE A 60 7.91 -5.32 0.55
CA ILE A 60 8.11 -5.52 1.98
C ILE A 60 9.18 -6.60 2.16
N GLU A 61 10.22 -6.30 2.92
CA GLU A 61 11.31 -7.23 3.21
C GLU A 61 11.46 -7.44 4.73
N GLY A 62 11.66 -8.68 5.14
CA GLY A 62 11.77 -9.04 6.55
C GLY A 62 11.54 -10.54 6.80
N GLU A 63 11.22 -10.86 8.05
CA GLU A 63 10.88 -12.21 8.50
C GLU A 63 9.38 -12.40 8.60
N ASN A 64 8.89 -13.61 8.32
CA ASN A 64 7.47 -13.93 8.37
C ASN A 64 6.58 -13.00 7.52
N ILE A 65 7.04 -12.65 6.31
CA ILE A 65 6.31 -11.82 5.34
C ILE A 65 4.83 -12.23 5.15
N PRO A 66 4.46 -13.52 5.05
CA PRO A 66 3.06 -13.91 4.88
C PRO A 66 2.15 -13.40 6.02
N SER A 67 2.67 -13.32 7.25
CA SER A 67 1.92 -12.79 8.39
C SER A 67 1.63 -11.30 8.27
N PHE A 68 2.53 -10.52 7.67
CA PHE A 68 2.33 -9.09 7.44
C PHE A 68 1.44 -8.84 6.21
N VAL A 69 1.69 -9.56 5.12
CA VAL A 69 0.91 -9.40 3.87
C VAL A 69 -0.57 -9.74 4.09
N SER A 70 -0.86 -10.79 4.86
CA SER A 70 -2.24 -11.22 5.14
C SER A 70 -3.06 -10.21 5.95
N THR A 71 -2.44 -9.30 6.71
CA THR A 71 -3.20 -8.23 7.41
C THR A 71 -3.68 -7.13 6.47
N TRP A 72 -3.06 -7.01 5.30
CA TRP A 72 -3.37 -6.01 4.27
C TRP A 72 -4.09 -6.59 3.06
N GLU A 73 -4.25 -7.91 3.01
CA GLU A 73 -5.00 -8.59 1.96
C GLU A 73 -6.51 -8.38 2.16
N GLY A 74 -7.18 -7.82 1.15
CA GLY A 74 -8.62 -7.63 1.17
C GLY A 74 -9.07 -6.32 0.50
N THR A 75 -10.25 -5.85 0.91
CA THR A 75 -10.82 -4.57 0.45
C THR A 75 -10.97 -3.63 1.64
N ILE A 76 -10.59 -2.37 1.45
CA ILE A 76 -10.74 -1.32 2.45
C ILE A 76 -11.82 -0.35 1.98
N GLN A 77 -12.86 -0.17 2.80
CA GLN A 77 -13.89 0.84 2.60
C GLN A 77 -13.60 2.04 3.49
N TRP A 78 -13.39 3.20 2.88
CA TRP A 78 -13.31 4.48 3.58
C TRP A 78 -14.71 5.11 3.64
N ILE A 79 -15.13 5.58 4.82
CA ILE A 79 -16.43 6.23 5.10
C ILE A 79 -16.16 7.61 5.68
#